data_AF-A0A096GME0-F1
#
_entry.id   AF-A0A096GME0-F1
#
_cell.length_a   1.000
_cell.length_b   1.000
_cell.length_c   1.000
_cell.angle_alpha   90.00
_cell.angle_beta   90.00
_cell.angle_gamma   90.00
#
_symmetry.space_group_name_H-M   'P 1'
#
loop_
_entity.id
_entity.type
_entity.pdbx_description
1 polymer ?
#
loop_
_entity_poly.entity_id
_entity_poly.type
_entity_poly.pdbx_seq_one_letter_code
_entity_poly.pdbx_strand_id
1 'polypeptide(L)'
;MDAAVIDPGGDIEQIEWEVERLGLNLKAIWITHAHIDHAGGTSELAAKYELPIIGPHEGDQFWIDGLPQQGAMFGFPHSEPFVPSRWLHDGDTVSIGQETLNVRHCPGHTPGHVVFHSPQIDRAFVGDVLFAGSIGRTDFPQGNHQQLIDSIVQRLWPMGDQTIFIPGHGPESSFGRERKLNPYVSGT
;
A
#
# COMPACT_ATOMS: atom_id res chain seq x y z
N MET A 1 -20.06 -10.53 -1.02
CA MET A 1 -19.63 -9.29 -1.71
C MET A 1 -18.20 -9.49 -2.17
N ASP A 2 -17.83 -9.07 -3.38
CA ASP A 2 -16.46 -9.23 -3.86
C ASP A 2 -15.51 -8.29 -3.09
N ALA A 3 -14.33 -8.79 -2.75
CA ALA A 3 -13.34 -8.08 -1.94
C ALA A 3 -11.91 -8.29 -2.45
N ALA A 4 -11.05 -7.32 -2.17
CA ALA A 4 -9.61 -7.41 -2.31
C ALA A 4 -8.97 -7.14 -0.95
N VAL A 5 -7.83 -7.77 -0.68
CA VAL A 5 -7.00 -7.45 0.50
C VAL A 5 -5.89 -6.53 0.04
N ILE A 6 -5.72 -5.40 0.72
CA ILE A 6 -4.59 -4.48 0.50
C ILE A 6 -3.54 -4.79 1.56
N ASP A 7 -2.30 -5.00 1.13
CA ASP A 7 -1.12 -5.22 1.99
C ASP A 7 -1.30 -6.31 3.08
N PRO A 8 -1.48 -7.60 2.71
CA PRO A 8 -1.50 -8.70 3.66
C PRO A 8 -0.09 -8.99 4.21
N GLY A 9 0.37 -8.18 5.17
CA GLY A 9 1.69 -8.29 5.78
C GLY A 9 1.92 -9.54 6.63
N GLY A 10 0.86 -10.15 7.14
CA GLY A 10 0.90 -11.30 8.04
C GLY A 10 -0.48 -11.59 8.61
N ASP A 11 -0.53 -12.31 9.75
CA ASP A 11 -1.76 -12.63 10.48
C ASP A 11 -2.89 -13.16 9.59
N ILE A 12 -2.54 -14.08 8.67
CA ILE A 12 -3.47 -14.59 7.65
C ILE A 12 -4.75 -15.15 8.27
N GLU A 13 -4.65 -15.87 9.39
CA GLU A 13 -5.83 -16.39 10.09
C GLU A 13 -6.81 -15.29 10.52
N GLN A 14 -6.30 -14.10 10.91
CA GLN A 14 -7.14 -12.96 11.27
C GLN A 14 -7.81 -12.33 10.04
N ILE A 15 -7.08 -12.23 8.93
CA ILE A 15 -7.64 -11.78 7.65
C ILE A 15 -8.77 -12.72 7.21
N GLU A 16 -8.54 -14.03 7.29
CA GLU A 16 -9.52 -15.06 6.93
C GLU A 16 -10.76 -14.99 7.81
N TRP A 17 -10.57 -14.83 9.13
CA TRP A 17 -11.68 -14.68 10.05
C TRP A 17 -12.56 -13.48 9.71
N GLU A 18 -11.96 -12.34 9.36
CA GLU A 18 -12.73 -11.16 8.94
C GLU A 18 -13.45 -11.37 7.60
N VAL A 19 -12.80 -12.04 6.64
CA VAL A 19 -13.40 -12.38 5.35
C VAL A 19 -14.63 -13.26 5.54
N GLU A 20 -14.54 -14.30 6.37
CA GLU A 20 -15.66 -15.18 6.69
C GLU A 20 -16.77 -14.45 7.45
N ARG A 21 -16.40 -13.70 8.50
CA ARG A 21 -17.35 -12.95 9.34
C ARG A 21 -18.16 -11.94 8.52
N LEU A 22 -17.54 -11.31 7.53
CA LEU A 22 -18.17 -10.32 6.65
C LEU A 22 -18.84 -10.96 5.42
N GLY A 23 -18.71 -12.27 5.20
CA GLY A 23 -19.27 -12.96 4.02
C GLY A 23 -18.67 -12.46 2.70
N LEU A 24 -17.36 -12.18 2.71
CA LEU A 24 -16.63 -11.64 1.56
C LEU A 24 -16.14 -12.75 0.63
N ASN A 25 -16.04 -12.40 -0.65
CA ASN A 25 -15.53 -13.25 -1.71
C ASN A 25 -14.22 -12.64 -2.20
N LEU A 26 -13.09 -13.14 -1.73
CA LEU A 26 -11.78 -12.63 -2.11
C LEU A 26 -11.53 -12.85 -3.60
N LYS A 27 -11.11 -11.80 -4.30
CA LYS A 27 -10.83 -11.81 -5.76
C LYS A 27 -9.42 -11.37 -6.12
N ALA A 28 -8.73 -10.66 -5.24
CA ALA A 28 -7.39 -10.14 -5.51
C ALA A 28 -6.66 -9.77 -4.23
N ILE A 29 -5.33 -9.72 -4.33
CA ILE A 29 -4.46 -9.02 -3.40
C ILE A 29 -3.90 -7.80 -4.10
N TRP A 30 -3.95 -6.63 -3.45
CA TRP A 30 -3.37 -5.39 -3.95
C TRP A 30 -2.21 -4.97 -3.05
N ILE A 31 -1.07 -4.63 -3.64
CA ILE A 31 0.14 -4.28 -2.88
C ILE A 31 0.52 -2.83 -3.16
N THR A 32 0.69 -2.04 -2.08
CA THR A 32 1.21 -0.67 -2.15
C THR A 32 2.72 -0.67 -2.36
N HIS A 33 3.46 -1.46 -1.56
CA HIS A 33 4.91 -1.61 -1.62
C HIS A 33 5.36 -2.90 -0.94
N ALA A 34 6.61 -3.32 -1.16
CA ALA A 34 7.07 -4.66 -0.81
C ALA A 34 7.93 -4.75 0.48
N HIS A 35 7.61 -3.95 1.50
CA HIS A 35 8.14 -4.20 2.83
C HIS A 35 7.45 -5.38 3.51
N ILE A 36 8.18 -6.09 4.37
CA ILE A 36 7.76 -7.37 4.97
C ILE A 36 6.44 -7.29 5.74
N ASP A 37 6.20 -6.19 6.44
CA ASP A 37 5.01 -5.93 7.25
C ASP A 37 3.79 -5.52 6.42
N HIS A 38 3.96 -5.34 5.10
CA HIS A 38 2.89 -5.12 4.13
C HIS A 38 2.70 -6.29 3.17
N ALA A 39 3.77 -7.02 2.88
CA ALA A 39 3.78 -8.00 1.80
C ALA A 39 4.11 -9.43 2.25
N GLY A 40 4.49 -9.65 3.52
CA GLY A 40 4.97 -10.93 4.03
C GLY A 40 3.99 -12.10 3.89
N GLY A 41 2.70 -11.85 4.12
CA GLY A 41 1.63 -12.84 3.98
C GLY A 41 1.11 -13.03 2.55
N THR A 42 1.61 -12.27 1.57
CA THR A 42 1.07 -12.23 0.19
C THR A 42 1.11 -13.59 -0.49
N SER A 43 2.27 -14.25 -0.48
CA SER A 43 2.46 -15.54 -1.15
C SER A 43 1.59 -16.64 -0.56
N GLU A 44 1.46 -16.67 0.78
CA GLU A 44 0.61 -17.63 1.49
C GLU A 44 -0.86 -17.43 1.14
N LEU A 45 -1.36 -16.19 1.26
CA LEU A 45 -2.76 -15.87 1.00
C LEU A 45 -3.12 -16.10 -0.48
N ALA A 46 -2.24 -15.73 -1.40
CA ALA A 46 -2.43 -15.93 -2.83
C ALA A 46 -2.51 -17.43 -3.18
N ALA A 47 -1.61 -18.24 -2.64
CA ALA A 47 -1.60 -19.68 -2.90
C ALA A 47 -2.83 -20.38 -2.30
N LYS A 48 -3.26 -19.98 -1.10
CA LYS A 48 -4.39 -20.60 -0.40
C LYS A 48 -5.73 -20.37 -1.10
N TYR A 49 -5.91 -19.19 -1.71
CA TYR A 49 -7.17 -18.78 -2.34
C TYR A 49 -7.09 -18.61 -3.86
N GLU A 50 -5.97 -19.01 -4.48
CA GLU A 50 -5.70 -18.87 -5.91
C GLU A 50 -5.92 -17.42 -6.43
N LEU A 51 -5.48 -16.44 -5.64
CA LEU A 51 -5.74 -15.02 -5.91
C LEU A 51 -4.66 -14.41 -6.82
N PRO A 52 -5.04 -13.55 -7.78
CA PRO A 52 -4.07 -12.71 -8.47
C PRO A 52 -3.48 -11.67 -7.51
N ILE A 53 -2.16 -11.47 -7.62
CA ILE A 53 -1.43 -10.42 -6.91
C ILE A 53 -1.27 -9.24 -7.87
N ILE A 54 -1.78 -8.07 -7.50
CA ILE A 54 -1.74 -6.86 -8.32
C ILE A 54 -0.92 -5.82 -7.60
N GLY A 55 0.13 -5.33 -8.24
CA GLY A 55 1.06 -4.39 -7.64
C GLY A 55 2.24 -5.05 -6.94
N PRO A 56 3.20 -4.25 -6.47
CA PRO A 56 3.25 -2.79 -6.59
C PRO A 56 3.81 -2.37 -7.98
N HIS A 57 4.55 -1.27 -8.08
CA HIS A 57 5.33 -0.95 -9.28
C HIS A 57 6.62 -1.79 -9.32
N GLU A 58 7.13 -2.10 -10.52
CA GLU A 58 8.32 -2.94 -10.75
C GLU A 58 9.61 -2.45 -10.07
N GLY A 59 9.64 -1.19 -9.66
CA GLY A 59 10.70 -0.61 -8.83
C GLY A 59 10.93 -1.38 -7.52
N ASP A 60 9.92 -2.06 -6.99
CA ASP A 60 10.00 -2.84 -5.75
C ASP A 60 10.36 -4.32 -5.96
N GLN A 61 10.72 -4.76 -7.17
CA GLN A 61 11.11 -6.16 -7.42
C GLN A 61 12.21 -6.63 -6.45
N PHE A 62 13.23 -5.80 -6.19
CA PHE A 62 14.31 -6.17 -5.28
C PHE A 62 13.85 -6.30 -3.82
N TRP A 63 12.80 -5.58 -3.43
CA TRP A 63 12.18 -5.72 -2.12
C TRP A 63 11.37 -7.02 -2.02
N ILE A 64 10.62 -7.37 -3.07
CA ILE A 64 9.89 -8.65 -3.17
C ILE A 64 10.87 -9.83 -3.09
N ASP A 65 11.94 -9.80 -3.88
CA ASP A 65 12.98 -10.84 -3.87
C ASP A 65 13.66 -10.97 -2.50
N GLY A 66 13.70 -9.87 -1.73
CA GLY A 66 14.31 -9.77 -0.42
C GLY A 66 13.41 -10.15 0.75
N LEU A 67 12.14 -10.51 0.55
CA LEU A 67 11.19 -10.81 1.63
C LEU A 67 11.72 -11.86 2.65
N PRO A 68 12.37 -12.97 2.24
CA PRO A 68 12.97 -13.90 3.20
C PRO A 68 13.99 -13.24 4.12
N GLN A 69 14.87 -12.39 3.57
CA GLN A 69 15.90 -11.70 4.32
C GLN A 69 15.32 -10.61 5.22
N GLN A 70 14.31 -9.87 4.74
CA GLN A 70 13.59 -8.90 5.56
C GLN A 70 12.97 -9.59 6.79
N GLY A 71 12.28 -10.72 6.58
CA GLY A 71 11.65 -11.47 7.67
C GLY A 71 12.65 -11.96 8.70
N ALA A 72 13.77 -12.56 8.25
CA ALA A 72 14.84 -12.99 9.14
C ALA A 72 15.47 -11.84 9.94
N MET A 73 15.64 -10.66 9.32
CA MET A 73 16.27 -9.50 9.95
C MET A 73 15.38 -8.85 11.03
N PHE A 74 14.06 -8.83 10.81
CA PHE A 74 13.10 -8.18 11.71
C PHE A 74 12.35 -9.16 12.63
N GLY A 75 12.64 -10.46 12.53
CA GLY A 75 12.01 -11.49 13.38
C GLY A 75 10.59 -11.86 12.99
N PHE A 76 10.20 -11.63 11.72
CA PHE A 76 8.94 -12.11 11.17
C PHE A 76 9.08 -13.59 10.75
N PRO A 77 7.95 -14.31 10.62
CA PRO A 77 7.94 -15.61 9.97
C PRO A 77 8.56 -15.56 8.56
N HIS A 78 9.09 -16.69 8.11
CA HIS A 78 9.63 -16.82 6.76
C HIS A 78 8.55 -16.47 5.74
N SER A 79 8.87 -15.54 4.84
CA SER A 79 7.96 -15.04 3.82
C SER A 79 8.57 -15.30 2.44
N GLU A 80 7.88 -16.07 1.62
CA GLU A 80 8.33 -16.36 0.25
C GLU A 80 8.16 -15.13 -0.66
N PRO A 81 9.11 -14.85 -1.56
CA PRO A 81 8.89 -13.88 -2.63
C PRO A 81 7.68 -14.28 -3.48
N PHE A 82 7.04 -13.29 -4.10
CA PHE A 82 5.95 -13.51 -5.06
C PHE A 82 6.26 -12.93 -6.43
N VAL A 83 5.46 -13.30 -7.42
CA VAL A 83 5.45 -12.67 -8.74
C VAL A 83 4.09 -12.00 -8.93
N PRO A 84 4.02 -10.67 -9.06
CA PRO A 84 2.78 -10.00 -9.37
C PRO A 84 2.18 -10.54 -10.67
N SER A 85 0.89 -10.85 -10.64
CA SER A 85 0.10 -11.15 -11.84
C SER A 85 0.01 -9.93 -12.77
N ARG A 86 0.11 -8.73 -12.18
CA ARG A 86 0.16 -7.45 -12.89
C ARG A 86 0.95 -6.43 -12.06
N TRP A 87 1.95 -5.79 -12.67
CA TRP A 87 2.58 -4.58 -12.13
C TRP A 87 1.68 -3.36 -12.29
N LEU A 88 1.83 -2.39 -11.40
CA LEU A 88 1.03 -1.17 -11.38
C LEU A 88 1.86 0.05 -11.76
N HIS A 89 1.32 0.91 -12.63
CA HIS A 89 1.93 2.16 -13.06
C HIS A 89 1.06 3.38 -12.70
N ASP A 90 1.63 4.59 -12.74
CA ASP A 90 0.85 5.82 -12.55
C ASP A 90 -0.28 5.92 -13.58
N GLY A 91 -1.50 6.21 -13.12
CA GLY A 91 -2.67 6.35 -13.98
C GLY A 91 -3.38 5.04 -14.30
N ASP A 92 -2.87 3.90 -13.82
CA ASP A 92 -3.61 2.64 -13.85
C ASP A 92 -4.88 2.71 -12.97
N THR A 93 -5.74 1.72 -13.16
CA THR A 93 -6.87 1.45 -12.27
C THR A 93 -6.91 -0.02 -11.86
N VAL A 94 -7.46 -0.26 -10.67
CA VAL A 94 -7.86 -1.57 -10.16
C VAL A 94 -9.33 -1.54 -9.79
N SER A 95 -10.01 -2.68 -9.87
CA SER A 95 -11.46 -2.75 -9.66
C SER A 95 -11.82 -3.97 -8.82
N ILE A 96 -12.83 -3.80 -7.98
CA ILE A 96 -13.43 -4.88 -7.19
C ILE A 96 -14.94 -4.67 -7.10
N GLY A 97 -15.72 -5.63 -7.59
CA GLY A 97 -17.16 -5.45 -7.74
C GLY A 97 -17.49 -4.21 -8.59
N GLN A 98 -18.13 -3.21 -7.98
CA GLN A 98 -18.52 -1.93 -8.63
C GLN A 98 -17.56 -0.77 -8.31
N GLU A 99 -16.56 -1.02 -7.45
CA GLU A 99 -15.59 -0.01 -7.04
C GLU A 99 -14.41 0.01 -8.00
N THR A 100 -13.97 1.21 -8.38
CA THR A 100 -12.77 1.41 -9.19
C THR A 100 -11.85 2.42 -8.51
N LEU A 101 -10.63 1.98 -8.21
CA LEU A 101 -9.62 2.79 -7.57
C LEU A 101 -8.56 3.21 -8.59
N ASN A 102 -8.19 4.47 -8.53
CA ASN A 102 -7.10 5.03 -9.31
C ASN A 102 -5.76 4.72 -8.64
N VAL A 103 -4.80 4.28 -9.42
CA VAL A 103 -3.44 4.02 -8.97
C VAL A 103 -2.57 5.24 -9.22
N ARG A 104 -1.81 5.65 -8.21
CA ARG A 104 -0.76 6.67 -8.37
C ARG A 104 0.57 6.12 -7.92
N HIS A 105 1.60 6.27 -8.76
CA HIS A 105 2.97 5.93 -8.38
C HIS A 105 3.52 7.04 -7.48
N CYS A 106 3.91 6.67 -6.26
CA CYS A 106 4.32 7.58 -5.20
C CYS A 106 5.67 7.16 -4.59
N PRO A 107 6.75 7.13 -5.38
CA PRO A 107 8.05 6.66 -4.91
C PRO A 107 8.65 7.60 -3.84
N GLY A 108 9.57 7.05 -3.06
CA GLY A 108 10.39 7.80 -2.11
C GLY A 108 10.60 7.06 -0.80
N HIS A 109 9.56 6.41 -0.27
CA HIS A 109 9.70 5.40 0.79
C HIS A 109 10.37 4.14 0.24
N THR A 110 9.78 3.60 -0.83
CA THR A 110 10.39 2.63 -1.74
C THR A 110 10.26 3.16 -3.18
N PRO A 111 11.07 2.71 -4.15
CA PRO A 111 10.98 3.18 -5.53
C PRO A 111 9.76 2.63 -6.29
N GLY A 112 9.17 1.53 -5.82
CA GLY A 112 7.97 0.89 -6.40
C GLY A 112 6.66 1.25 -5.70
N HIS A 113 6.65 2.15 -4.72
CA HIS A 113 5.45 2.46 -3.94
C HIS A 113 4.31 3.03 -4.78
N VAL A 114 3.10 2.48 -4.64
CA VAL A 114 1.87 2.96 -5.24
C VAL A 114 0.78 3.19 -4.19
N VAL A 115 -0.14 4.11 -4.47
CA VAL A 115 -1.32 4.36 -3.63
C VAL A 115 -2.60 4.10 -4.42
N PHE A 116 -3.65 3.70 -3.71
CA PHE A 116 -4.97 3.43 -4.28
C PHE A 116 -5.96 4.51 -3.84
N HIS A 117 -6.47 5.30 -4.78
CA HIS A 117 -7.43 6.37 -4.52
C HIS A 117 -8.83 5.98 -4.99
N SER A 118 -9.78 5.88 -4.06
CA SER A 118 -11.21 5.69 -4.33
C SER A 118 -11.96 7.02 -4.26
N PRO A 119 -12.21 7.70 -5.39
CA PRO A 119 -13.00 8.92 -5.40
C PRO A 119 -14.48 8.67 -5.08
N GLN A 120 -14.98 7.43 -5.23
CA GLN A 120 -16.39 7.09 -4.98
C GLN A 120 -16.77 7.20 -3.50
N ILE A 121 -15.79 7.04 -2.60
CA ILE A 121 -15.99 7.05 -1.14
C ILE A 121 -15.12 8.09 -0.42
N ASP A 122 -14.47 9.00 -1.15
CA ASP A 122 -13.52 9.98 -0.63
C ASP A 122 -12.44 9.32 0.27
N ARG A 123 -11.82 8.24 -0.21
CA ARG A 123 -10.77 7.50 0.50
C ARG A 123 -9.51 7.27 -0.34
N ALA A 124 -8.36 7.24 0.31
CA ALA A 124 -7.11 6.78 -0.28
C ALA A 124 -6.38 5.79 0.65
N PHE A 125 -5.85 4.71 0.09
CA PHE A 125 -4.98 3.76 0.80
C PHE A 125 -3.54 4.09 0.40
N VAL A 126 -2.77 4.64 1.33
CA VAL A 126 -1.50 5.31 1.01
C VAL A 126 -0.26 4.54 1.44
N GLY A 127 -0.45 3.37 2.06
CA GLY A 127 0.64 2.61 2.68
C GLY A 127 1.52 3.53 3.52
N ASP A 128 2.82 3.44 3.28
CA ASP A 128 3.84 4.19 4.01
C ASP A 128 4.29 5.50 3.34
N VAL A 129 3.47 6.09 2.46
CA VAL A 129 3.78 7.42 1.89
C VAL A 129 3.54 8.53 2.92
N LEU A 130 2.38 8.53 3.58
CA LEU A 130 1.93 9.59 4.47
C LEU A 130 1.26 9.01 5.72
N PHE A 131 1.57 9.59 6.89
CA PHE A 131 0.95 9.24 8.17
C PHE A 131 0.31 10.46 8.83
N ALA A 132 -0.54 10.23 9.84
CA ALA A 132 -1.03 11.33 10.68
C ALA A 132 0.13 12.00 11.44
N GLY A 133 0.53 13.20 11.01
CA GLY A 133 1.62 13.98 11.60
C GLY A 133 3.04 13.51 11.25
N SER A 134 3.20 12.58 10.29
CA SER A 134 4.52 12.10 9.84
C SER A 134 4.49 11.68 8.36
N ILE A 135 5.62 11.21 7.82
CA ILE A 135 5.76 10.61 6.49
C ILE A 135 6.55 9.30 6.57
N GLY A 136 6.54 8.54 5.47
CA GLY A 136 7.41 7.36 5.29
C GLY A 136 8.88 7.62 5.58
N ARG A 137 9.56 6.60 6.12
CA ARG A 137 11.02 6.61 6.21
C ARG A 137 11.64 6.58 4.82
N THR A 138 12.80 7.20 4.64
CA THR A 138 13.49 7.25 3.33
C THR A 138 14.97 6.89 3.43
N ASP A 139 15.38 6.28 4.53
CA ASP A 139 16.74 5.84 4.82
C ASP A 139 17.01 4.37 4.43
N PHE A 140 16.01 3.70 3.85
CA PHE A 140 16.15 2.38 3.27
C PHE A 140 16.90 2.40 1.93
N PRO A 141 17.43 1.25 1.45
CA PRO A 141 17.95 1.13 0.10
C PRO A 141 16.99 1.69 -0.96
N GLN A 142 17.49 2.61 -1.77
CA GLN A 142 16.73 3.35 -2.80
C GLN A 142 15.58 4.23 -2.27
N GLY A 143 15.54 4.50 -0.96
CA GLY A 143 14.70 5.55 -0.38
C GLY A 143 15.22 6.95 -0.76
N ASN A 144 14.30 7.90 -0.92
CA ASN A 144 14.61 9.27 -1.31
C ASN A 144 13.60 10.26 -0.69
N HIS A 145 14.09 11.10 0.22
CA HIS A 145 13.27 12.07 0.95
C HIS A 145 12.59 13.09 0.04
N GLN A 146 13.34 13.74 -0.86
CA GLN A 146 12.76 14.76 -1.73
C GLN A 146 11.72 14.14 -2.67
N GLN A 147 11.99 12.94 -3.19
CA GLN A 147 11.05 12.22 -4.04
C GLN A 147 9.75 11.87 -3.28
N LEU A 148 9.85 11.50 -2.00
CA LEU A 148 8.66 11.24 -1.18
C LEU A 148 7.82 12.51 -0.99
N ILE A 149 8.45 13.64 -0.68
CA ILE A 149 7.77 14.94 -0.57
C ILE A 149 7.11 15.30 -1.91
N ASP A 150 7.82 15.16 -3.03
CA ASP A 150 7.28 15.42 -4.36
C ASP A 150 6.08 14.51 -4.68
N SER A 151 6.14 13.22 -4.31
CA SER A 151 5.02 12.29 -4.44
C SER A 151 3.80 12.75 -3.65
N ILE A 152 3.99 13.14 -2.39
CA ILE A 152 2.88 13.66 -1.56
C ILE A 152 2.26 14.91 -2.21
N VAL A 153 3.09 15.87 -2.61
CA VAL A 153 2.62 17.16 -3.14
C VAL A 153 1.95 17.02 -4.50
N GLN A 154 2.55 16.24 -5.41
CA GLN A 154 2.10 16.15 -6.79
C GLN A 154 1.02 15.09 -7.01
N ARG A 155 0.90 14.10 -6.10
CA ARG A 155 -0.02 12.97 -6.27
C ARG A 155 -1.15 12.97 -5.25
N LEU A 156 -0.86 13.24 -3.97
CA LEU A 156 -1.88 13.18 -2.92
C LEU A 156 -2.68 14.48 -2.80
N TRP A 157 -2.04 15.66 -2.76
CA TRP A 157 -2.76 16.93 -2.64
C TRP A 157 -3.81 17.18 -3.72
N PRO A 158 -3.59 16.82 -4.99
CA PRO A 158 -4.62 16.95 -6.03
C PRO A 158 -5.85 16.06 -5.82
N MET A 159 -5.82 15.09 -4.90
CA MET A 159 -6.99 14.26 -4.56
C MET A 159 -8.00 15.00 -3.68
N GLY A 160 -7.68 16.18 -3.16
CA GLY A 160 -8.58 17.06 -2.42
C GLY A 160 -8.47 16.95 -0.90
N ASP A 161 -8.66 18.10 -0.23
CA ASP A 161 -8.45 18.27 1.22
C ASP A 161 -9.38 17.40 2.09
N GLN A 162 -10.56 17.06 1.57
CA GLN A 162 -11.59 16.25 2.23
C GLN A 162 -11.30 14.75 2.20
N THR A 163 -10.40 14.30 1.32
CA THR A 163 -10.08 12.87 1.16
C THR A 163 -9.41 12.37 2.43
N ILE A 164 -10.02 11.33 3.02
CA ILE A 164 -9.47 10.63 4.18
C ILE A 164 -8.50 9.57 3.67
N PHE A 165 -7.30 9.50 4.23
CA PHE A 165 -6.36 8.44 3.90
C PHE A 165 -6.23 7.43 5.04
N ILE A 166 -6.02 6.18 4.63
CA ILE A 166 -5.73 5.03 5.46
C ILE A 166 -4.24 4.73 5.29
N PRO A 167 -3.40 5.05 6.29
CA PRO A 167 -1.97 4.73 6.24
C PRO A 167 -1.71 3.25 6.51
N GLY A 168 -0.49 2.81 6.21
CA GLY A 168 0.04 1.51 6.68
C GLY A 168 0.10 1.40 8.20
N HIS A 169 0.40 2.52 8.86
CA HIS A 169 0.56 2.57 10.30
C HIS A 169 -0.10 3.80 10.94
N GLY A 170 -0.59 3.60 12.16
CA GLY A 170 -1.22 4.65 12.94
C GLY A 170 -2.65 4.97 12.50
N PRO A 171 -3.22 6.10 12.97
CA PRO A 171 -4.61 6.44 12.71
C PRO A 171 -4.80 7.06 11.31
N GLU A 172 -6.03 6.96 10.80
CA GLU A 172 -6.48 7.72 9.64
C GLU A 172 -6.34 9.24 9.85
N SER A 173 -6.14 9.97 8.76
CA SER A 173 -6.20 11.45 8.73
C SER A 173 -6.72 11.93 7.37
N SER A 174 -6.76 13.24 7.14
CA SER A 174 -7.16 13.82 5.85
C SER A 174 -6.00 14.57 5.19
N PHE A 175 -5.99 14.61 3.86
CA PHE A 175 -4.97 15.35 3.13
C PHE A 175 -4.95 16.84 3.50
N GLY A 176 -6.13 17.45 3.67
CA GLY A 176 -6.23 18.85 4.07
C GLY A 176 -5.71 19.13 5.49
N ARG A 177 -5.81 18.15 6.40
CA ARG A 177 -5.23 18.25 7.74
C ARG A 177 -3.71 18.17 7.66
N GLU A 178 -3.17 17.17 6.96
CA GLU A 178 -1.73 16.97 6.87
C GLU A 178 -1.03 18.10 6.11
N ARG A 179 -1.63 18.61 5.03
CA ARG A 179 -1.11 19.78 4.32
C ARG A 179 -0.99 21.04 5.19
N LYS A 180 -1.83 21.15 6.24
CA LYS A 180 -1.80 22.29 7.18
C LYS A 180 -0.88 22.06 8.36
N LEU A 181 -0.82 20.84 8.88
CA LEU A 181 -0.28 20.57 10.22
C LEU A 181 0.90 19.59 10.24
N ASN A 182 1.12 18.81 9.19
CA ASN A 182 2.17 17.81 9.17
C ASN A 182 3.54 18.51 9.07
N PRO A 183 4.46 18.33 10.04
CA PRO A 183 5.70 19.10 10.08
C PRO A 183 6.64 18.85 8.88
N TYR A 184 6.43 17.77 8.13
CA TYR A 184 7.26 17.42 6.97
C TYR A 184 6.74 18.00 5.65
N VAL A 185 5.44 18.25 5.55
CA VAL A 185 4.77 18.66 4.30
C VAL A 185 3.86 19.88 4.46
N SER A 186 3.82 20.49 5.64
CA SER A 186 3.09 21.73 5.87
C SER A 186 3.67 22.87 5.02
N GLY A 187 2.79 23.68 4.42
CA GLY A 187 3.20 24.80 3.58
C GLY A 187 3.62 24.44 2.15
N THR A 188 3.34 23.20 1.73
CA THR A 188 3.51 22.73 0.33
C THR A 188 2.26 22.91 -0.54
#